data_AF-A0A2J4PQX1-F1
#
_entry.id   AF-A0A2J4PQX1-F1
#
_cell.length_a   1.000
_cell.length_b   1.000
_cell.length_c   1.000
_cell.angle_alpha   90.00
_cell.angle_beta   90.00
_cell.angle_gamma   90.00
#
_symmetry.space_group_name_H-M   'P 1'
#
loop_
_entity.id
_entity.type
_entity.pdbx_description
1 polymer ?
#
loop_
_entity_poly.entity_id
_entity_poly.type
_entity_poly.pdbx_seq_one_letter_code
_entity_poly.pdbx_strand_id
1 'polypeptide(L)' 'ISNPYRPVETGALVPAAPAKMMDTRPGRPRVIQSCDVFVDAQGIIYSTDYNGGLSVIEYLG' A
#
# COMPACT_ATOMS: atom_id res chain seq x y z
N ILE A 1 -16.67 -5.88 -11.97
CA ILE A 1 -15.85 -5.85 -13.20
C ILE A 1 -16.76 -6.17 -14.37
N SER A 2 -16.90 -5.26 -15.34
CA SER A 2 -17.75 -5.46 -16.53
C SER A 2 -17.05 -6.21 -17.67
N ASN A 3 -15.72 -6.06 -17.80
CA ASN A 3 -14.88 -6.84 -18.71
C ASN A 3 -13.57 -7.25 -18.02
N PRO A 4 -13.36 -8.53 -17.68
CA PRO A 4 -12.16 -8.99 -16.98
C PRO A 4 -10.89 -8.95 -17.85
N TYR A 5 -11.03 -8.91 -19.18
CA TYR A 5 -9.90 -8.86 -20.11
C TYR A 5 -9.48 -7.42 -20.47
N ARG A 6 -10.20 -6.43 -19.94
CA ARG A 6 -9.90 -5.01 -20.16
C ARG A 6 -10.02 -4.24 -18.84
N PRO A 7 -9.09 -4.47 -17.89
CA PRO A 7 -9.04 -3.66 -16.67
C PRO A 7 -8.82 -2.19 -17.04
N VAL A 8 -9.44 -1.31 -16.26
CA VAL A 8 -9.25 0.13 -16.34
C VAL A 8 -8.63 0.57 -15.03
N GLU A 9 -7.55 1.34 -15.10
CA GLU A 9 -6.98 1.99 -13.94
C GLU A 9 -7.88 3.14 -13.50
N THR A 10 -8.31 3.13 -12.24
CA THR A 10 -9.25 4.12 -11.68
C THR A 10 -8.65 4.96 -10.56
N GLY A 11 -7.43 4.65 -10.10
CA GLY A 11 -6.75 5.41 -9.07
C GLY A 11 -5.33 4.91 -8.83
N ALA A 12 -4.50 5.79 -8.26
CA ALA A 12 -3.15 5.49 -7.84
C ALA A 12 -2.86 6.23 -6.53
N LEU A 13 -2.21 5.54 -5.59
CA LEU A 13 -1.78 6.13 -4.33
C LEU A 13 -0.44 5.54 -3.93
N VAL A 14 0.48 6.41 -3.51
CA VAL A 14 1.77 6.02 -2.92
C VAL A 14 1.75 6.51 -1.47
N PRO A 15 1.90 5.62 -0.47
CA PRO A 15 1.98 6.02 0.92
C PRO A 15 3.13 7.00 1.16
N ALA A 16 3.01 7.84 2.19
CA ALA A 16 4.10 8.74 2.57
C ALA A 16 5.33 7.96 3.06
N ALA A 17 6.51 8.58 2.99
CA ALA A 17 7.71 8.01 3.55
C ALA A 17 7.53 7.72 5.06
N PRO A 18 8.13 6.63 5.58
CA PRO A 18 7.93 6.17 6.95
C PRO A 18 8.33 7.25 7.98
N ALA A 19 7.42 7.68 8.84
CA ALA A 19 7.72 8.63 9.92
C ALA A 19 8.66 8.01 10.97
N LYS A 20 8.51 6.70 11.20
CA LYS A 20 9.38 5.88 12.05
C LYS A 20 9.73 4.60 11.29
N MET A 21 10.98 4.17 11.37
CA MET A 21 11.42 2.91 10.79
C MET A 21 10.89 1.73 11.60
N MET A 22 10.14 0.84 10.96
CA MET A 22 9.77 -0.47 11.52
C MET A 22 10.91 -1.48 11.40
N ASP A 23 11.72 -1.39 10.35
CA ASP A 23 12.96 -2.16 10.23
C ASP A 23 14.01 -1.63 11.22
N THR A 24 14.37 -2.45 12.20
CA THR A 24 15.32 -2.10 13.28
C THR A 24 16.78 -2.36 12.90
N ARG A 25 17.05 -2.94 11.72
CA ARG A 25 18.42 -3.23 11.28
C ARG A 25 19.21 -1.94 11.03
N PRO A 26 20.48 -1.87 11.44
CA PRO A 26 21.30 -0.68 11.23
C PRO A 26 21.58 -0.44 9.73
N GLY A 27 21.72 0.83 9.34
CA GLY A 27 22.13 1.23 7.99
C GLY A 27 21.07 1.06 6.89
N ARG A 28 19.79 0.87 7.24
CA ARG A 28 18.72 0.72 6.25
C ARG A 28 18.25 2.07 5.72
N PRO A 29 18.12 2.22 4.38
CA PRO A 29 17.62 3.46 3.80
C PRO A 29 16.13 3.64 4.08
N ARG A 30 15.69 4.89 4.28
CA ARG A 30 14.27 5.25 4.46
C ARG A 30 13.54 5.28 3.12
N VAL A 31 13.21 4.10 2.60
CA VAL A 31 12.47 3.92 1.35
C VAL A 31 11.10 3.33 1.59
N ILE A 32 10.16 3.65 0.72
CA ILE A 32 8.86 2.97 0.65
C ILE A 32 9.11 1.66 -0.10
N GLN A 33 8.76 0.56 0.52
CA GLN A 33 8.87 -0.79 -0.03
C GLN A 33 7.61 -1.56 0.36
N SER A 34 6.53 -1.32 -0.37
CA SER A 34 5.30 -2.09 -0.25
C SER A 34 5.55 -3.56 -0.58
N CYS A 35 5.10 -4.46 0.29
CA CYS A 35 5.26 -5.91 0.10
C CYS A 35 3.95 -6.59 -0.27
N ASP A 36 2.92 -6.42 0.56
CA ASP A 36 1.62 -7.07 0.34
C ASP A 36 0.49 -6.05 0.34
N VAL A 37 -0.58 -6.39 -0.38
CA VAL A 37 -1.81 -5.62 -0.46
C VAL A 37 -2.99 -6.56 -0.30
N PHE A 38 -3.84 -6.30 0.69
CA PHE A 38 -5.14 -6.94 0.85
C PHE A 38 -6.25 -5.91 0.65
N VAL A 39 -7.28 -6.27 -0.11
CA VAL A 39 -8.45 -5.41 -0.34
C VAL A 39 -9.69 -6.13 0.13
N ASP A 40 -10.45 -5.52 1.04
CA ASP A 40 -11.71 -6.09 1.51
C ASP A 40 -12.90 -5.71 0.62
N ALA A 41 -14.06 -6.30 0.92
CA ALA A 41 -15.28 -6.08 0.15
C ALA A 41 -15.85 -4.64 0.31
N GLN A 42 -15.38 -3.88 1.30
CA GLN A 42 -15.78 -2.49 1.53
C GLN A 42 -14.87 -1.50 0.77
N GLY A 43 -13.86 -1.99 0.06
CA GLY A 43 -12.89 -1.13 -0.63
C GLY A 43 -11.79 -0.59 0.29
N ILE A 44 -11.61 -1.18 1.47
CA ILE A 44 -10.47 -0.86 2.34
C ILE A 44 -9.27 -1.69 1.91
N ILE A 45 -8.17 -0.99 1.68
CA ILE A 45 -6.90 -1.51 1.22
C ILE A 45 -5.92 -1.47 2.39
N TYR A 46 -5.35 -2.62 2.73
CA TYR A 46 -4.34 -2.81 3.75
C TYR A 46 -3.02 -3.08 3.05
N SER A 47 -2.15 -2.07 2.99
CA SER A 47 -0.83 -2.19 2.36
C SER A 47 0.26 -2.23 3.42
N THR A 48 1.07 -3.29 3.39
CA THR A 48 2.22 -3.44 4.28
C THR A 48 3.49 -2.95 3.62
N ASP A 49 4.38 -2.39 4.44
CA ASP A 49 5.69 -1.86 4.06
C ASP A 49 6.73 -2.28 5.12
N TYR A 50 7.90 -2.73 4.68
CA TYR A 50 8.98 -3.14 5.57
C TYR A 50 9.46 -2.05 6.53
N ASN A 51 9.53 -0.81 6.04
CA ASN A 51 9.99 0.36 6.78
C ASN A 51 8.83 1.14 7.38
N GLY A 52 7.70 1.21 6.69
CA GLY A 52 6.52 2.03 7.01
C GLY A 52 5.42 1.34 7.80
N GLY A 53 5.44 0.02 7.94
CA GLY A 53 4.41 -0.71 8.66
C GLY A 53 3.13 -0.85 7.83
N LEU A 54 1.97 -0.48 8.39
CA LEU A 54 0.67 -0.67 7.75
C LEU A 54 0.07 0.68 7.31
N SER A 55 -0.29 0.78 6.04
CA SER A 55 -1.14 1.85 5.52
C SER A 55 -2.55 1.31 5.28
N VAL A 56 -3.56 2.03 5.77
CA VAL A 56 -4.98 1.75 5.53
C VAL A 56 -5.51 2.83 4.60
N ILE A 57 -6.02 2.41 3.44
CA ILE A 57 -6.45 3.31 2.37
C ILE A 57 -7.89 2.93 2.00
N GLU A 58 -8.77 3.91 1.87
CA GLU A 58 -10.14 3.71 1.42
C GLU A 58 -10.28 4.13 -0.04
N TYR A 59 -10.84 3.26 -0.88
CA TYR A 59 -11.18 3.57 -2.26
C TYR A 59 -12.66 3.87 -2.39
N LEU A 60 -13.00 5.10 -2.79
CA LEU A 60 -14.37 5.61 -2.84
C LEU A 60 -15.05 5.46 -4.23
N GLY A 61 -14.37 4.86 -5.20
CA GLY A 61 -14.86 4.71 -6.59
C GLY A 61 -14.25 5.71 -7.57
#